data_AF-T0F7U9-F1
#
_entry.id   AF-T0F7U9-F1
#
_cell.length_a   1.000
_cell.length_b   1.000
_cell.length_c   1.000
_cell.angle_alpha   90.00
_cell.angle_beta   90.00
_cell.angle_gamma   90.00
#
_symmetry.space_group_name_H-M   'P 1'
#
loop_
_entity.id
_entity.type
_entity.pdbx_description
1 polymer ?
#
loop_
_entity_poly.entity_id
_entity_poly.type
_entity_poly.pdbx_seq_one_letter_code
_entity_poly.pdbx_strand_id
1 'polypeptide(L)'
;MLGCENSRFMLNFCTLFNSKYFSRGIVLLKSLEKFCSTPYHVYVIAFDFETFEALKKLNLPNVTPISLEEFEDEELLEAKKSRTIQEYCWTCTPSSIAYCIREFKLDQCTYIDADLMFLSDPKVLLDEMGDSSILLTEHRYTPKYDQSLLSGIYCVQFISFKNDIRGIKALQWWRQKCIEWCYATIEDGKFGDQKYLDDWRDRFEGVHVLNHLGGGIASWNVQQYGFYLKDDSVFGIDLKSKAEFPVVFYHFHDFKILNDAWWGHSGGYEIFDNAYKYFYENYLIQLFEYRDLYAGVETDAVRFPNSLSTYFPKQSAALLGRLSDRNDVLYALSILSGKIASLDDIDAVRFLVRNNFRLTYSDNVLSELNSLIDGKQVGFQKRSQSTFFPAKENTTYWDRGISVGPFDLENNFFEIDFDLRRFSSRYTHVSWTPINFGYLSIRLESIKFELIDNLNSEVTVDTKSIHHNGLHRSGGWVEFIRLNPAFLNIPIPVDAVKISLFGEWKLHTSDELGTRIFQIIRRSPFYWLQYAFASPSRFLKNILARIRRFIN
;
A
#
# COMPACT_ATOMS: atom_id res chain seq x y z
N MET A 1 -37.25 36.18 -9.53
CA MET A 1 -36.84 34.87 -10.07
C MET A 1 -35.36 34.67 -9.78
N LEU A 2 -35.00 34.45 -8.52
CA LEU A 2 -33.63 34.17 -8.08
C LEU A 2 -33.71 32.97 -7.13
N GLY A 3 -33.92 31.79 -7.70
CA GLY A 3 -34.14 30.59 -6.91
C GLY A 3 -34.54 29.43 -7.80
N CYS A 4 -33.61 28.93 -8.62
CA CYS A 4 -33.70 27.57 -9.17
C CYS A 4 -32.42 27.05 -9.87
N GLU A 5 -31.23 27.56 -9.58
CA GLU A 5 -29.99 27.09 -10.27
C GLU A 5 -28.92 26.47 -9.36
N ASN A 6 -29.08 26.48 -8.03
CA ASN A 6 -28.05 25.97 -7.11
C ASN A 6 -28.21 24.52 -6.63
N SER A 7 -29.19 23.75 -7.12
CA SER A 7 -29.44 22.38 -6.62
C SER A 7 -28.82 21.25 -7.47
N ARG A 8 -27.92 21.54 -8.42
CA ARG A 8 -27.56 20.57 -9.48
C ARG A 8 -26.21 19.85 -9.39
N PHE A 9 -25.39 20.06 -8.36
CA PHE A 9 -24.07 19.40 -8.27
C PHE A 9 -23.66 19.05 -6.83
N MET A 10 -24.49 18.26 -6.15
CA MET A 10 -24.08 17.61 -4.90
C MET A 10 -23.76 16.14 -5.18
N LEU A 11 -22.59 15.67 -4.75
CA LEU A 11 -22.22 14.26 -4.82
C LEU A 11 -22.86 13.53 -3.64
N ASN A 12 -23.59 12.43 -3.90
CA ASN A 12 -24.19 11.66 -2.81
C ASN A 12 -23.51 10.31 -2.71
N PHE A 13 -23.08 9.99 -1.50
CA PHE A 13 -22.45 8.73 -1.17
C PHE A 13 -23.29 7.95 -0.17
N CYS A 14 -23.22 6.63 -0.21
CA CYS A 14 -23.66 5.79 0.89
C CYS A 14 -22.56 4.79 1.27
N THR A 15 -22.52 4.43 2.54
CA THR A 15 -21.64 3.38 3.07
C THR A 15 -22.42 2.61 4.13
N LEU A 16 -21.97 1.41 4.42
CA LEU A 16 -22.47 0.62 5.55
C LEU A 16 -21.31 0.09 6.38
N PHE A 17 -21.47 0.09 7.70
CA PHE A 17 -20.54 -0.56 8.61
C PHE A 17 -21.16 -0.71 10.00
N ASN A 18 -20.58 -1.61 10.79
CA ASN A 18 -20.93 -1.82 12.19
C ASN A 18 -19.80 -1.31 13.12
N SER A 19 -19.97 -1.52 14.42
CA SER A 19 -19.04 -1.08 15.45
C SER A 19 -17.63 -1.60 15.21
N LYS A 20 -17.49 -2.83 14.68
CA LYS A 20 -16.19 -3.41 14.31
C LYS A 20 -15.50 -2.60 13.22
N TYR A 21 -16.18 -2.17 12.17
CA TYR A 21 -15.59 -1.35 11.10
C TYR A 21 -15.60 0.16 11.37
N PHE A 22 -16.08 0.60 12.55
CA PHE A 22 -16.26 2.01 12.86
C PHE A 22 -14.99 2.85 12.71
N SER A 23 -13.84 2.30 13.11
CA SER A 23 -12.53 2.97 12.98
C SER A 23 -12.21 3.33 11.52
N ARG A 24 -12.46 2.39 10.60
CA ARG A 24 -12.27 2.55 9.16
C ARG A 24 -13.28 3.53 8.59
N GLY A 25 -14.55 3.38 8.97
CA GLY A 25 -15.62 4.30 8.59
C GLY A 25 -15.32 5.75 8.97
N ILE A 26 -14.72 6.00 10.13
CA ILE A 26 -14.29 7.36 10.51
C ILE A 26 -13.15 7.87 9.62
N VAL A 27 -12.16 7.05 9.29
CA VAL A 27 -11.09 7.43 8.35
C VAL A 27 -11.65 7.72 6.96
N LEU A 28 -12.60 6.91 6.47
CA LEU A 28 -13.33 7.17 5.23
C LEU A 28 -13.99 8.56 5.25
N LEU A 29 -14.82 8.82 6.27
CA LEU A 29 -15.58 10.07 6.37
C LEU A 29 -14.65 11.28 6.51
N LYS A 30 -13.58 11.16 7.30
CA LYS A 30 -12.61 12.25 7.53
C LYS A 30 -11.70 12.50 6.32
N SER A 31 -11.30 11.47 5.61
CA SER A 31 -10.56 11.64 4.35
C SER A 31 -11.43 12.29 3.28
N LEU A 32 -12.72 11.94 3.19
CA LEU A 32 -13.65 12.60 2.28
C LEU A 32 -13.85 14.08 2.65
N GLU A 33 -14.03 14.40 3.95
CA GLU A 33 -14.12 15.79 4.46
C GLU A 33 -12.87 16.61 4.09
N LYS A 34 -11.70 15.99 4.14
CA LYS A 34 -10.43 16.64 3.82
C LYS A 34 -10.25 16.91 2.32
N PHE A 35 -10.64 15.96 1.46
CA PHE A 35 -10.24 15.97 0.05
C PHE A 35 -11.38 16.30 -0.94
N CYS A 36 -12.64 16.13 -0.57
CA CYS A 36 -13.75 16.45 -1.46
C CYS A 36 -14.03 17.97 -1.44
N SER A 37 -13.65 18.65 -2.52
CA SER A 37 -13.88 20.09 -2.68
C SER A 37 -15.27 20.42 -3.20
N THR A 38 -15.96 19.41 -3.72
CA THR A 38 -17.31 19.50 -4.27
C THR A 38 -18.34 19.32 -3.17
N PRO A 39 -19.48 20.05 -3.15
CA PRO A 39 -20.55 19.77 -2.20
C PRO A 39 -20.93 18.29 -2.24
N TYR A 40 -20.96 17.66 -1.07
CA TYR A 40 -21.25 16.23 -0.95
C TYR A 40 -22.07 15.93 0.29
N HIS A 41 -22.70 14.75 0.30
CA HIS A 41 -23.37 14.19 1.48
C HIS A 41 -23.15 12.67 1.55
N VAL A 42 -23.01 12.13 2.76
CA VAL A 42 -22.83 10.70 3.02
C VAL A 42 -23.95 10.15 3.89
N TYR A 43 -24.62 9.12 3.40
CA TYR A 43 -25.62 8.35 4.12
C TYR A 43 -24.97 7.10 4.69
N VAL A 44 -24.94 6.96 6.01
CA VAL A 44 -24.28 5.83 6.68
C VAL A 44 -25.34 4.90 7.25
N ILE A 45 -25.46 3.71 6.66
CA ILE A 45 -26.29 2.64 7.23
C ILE A 45 -25.52 2.04 8.41
N ALA A 46 -25.96 2.34 9.62
CA ALA A 46 -25.34 1.86 10.85
C ALA A 46 -25.83 0.44 11.15
N PHE A 47 -24.95 -0.56 11.01
CA PHE A 47 -25.30 -1.99 11.14
C PHE A 47 -25.42 -2.49 12.59
N ASP A 48 -25.27 -1.61 13.56
CA ASP A 48 -25.62 -1.85 14.96
C ASP A 48 -25.98 -0.52 15.66
N PHE A 49 -26.57 -0.65 16.85
CA PHE A 49 -27.03 0.47 17.64
C PHE A 49 -25.85 1.35 18.11
N GLU A 50 -24.74 0.72 18.49
CA GLU A 50 -23.52 1.39 18.91
C GLU A 50 -22.98 2.32 17.83
N THR A 51 -22.96 1.88 16.57
CA THR A 51 -22.56 2.70 15.43
C THR A 51 -23.51 3.87 15.22
N PHE A 52 -24.81 3.62 15.26
CA PHE A 52 -25.82 4.65 15.05
C PHE A 52 -25.71 5.76 16.10
N GLU A 53 -25.69 5.40 17.37
CA GLU A 53 -25.57 6.34 18.49
C GLU A 53 -24.25 7.10 18.44
N ALA A 54 -23.14 6.42 18.15
CA ALA A 54 -21.84 7.06 18.06
C ALA A 54 -21.79 8.10 16.93
N LEU A 55 -22.31 7.79 15.74
CA LEU A 55 -22.36 8.74 14.63
C LEU A 55 -23.29 9.93 14.93
N LYS A 56 -24.44 9.69 15.55
CA LYS A 56 -25.37 10.75 15.98
C LYS A 56 -24.72 11.69 16.99
N LYS A 57 -23.97 11.15 17.94
CA LYS A 57 -23.24 11.91 18.96
C LYS A 57 -22.08 12.70 18.35
N LEU A 58 -21.35 12.12 17.40
CA LEU A 58 -20.26 12.78 16.70
C LEU A 58 -20.75 13.95 15.84
N ASN A 59 -21.95 13.84 15.27
CA ASN A 59 -22.60 14.88 14.48
C ASN A 59 -21.67 15.46 13.40
N LEU A 60 -21.04 14.57 12.63
CA LEU A 60 -20.11 14.94 11.57
C LEU A 60 -20.83 15.76 10.48
N PRO A 61 -20.17 16.78 9.89
CA PRO A 61 -20.75 17.54 8.80
C PRO A 61 -21.03 16.63 7.60
N ASN A 62 -22.13 16.88 6.88
CA ASN A 62 -22.51 16.17 5.66
C ASN A 62 -22.72 14.65 5.85
N VAL A 63 -22.98 14.19 7.08
CA VAL A 63 -23.24 12.78 7.39
C VAL A 63 -24.65 12.61 7.95
N THR A 64 -25.40 11.66 7.41
CA THR A 64 -26.68 11.21 7.98
C THR A 64 -26.57 9.74 8.39
N PRO A 65 -26.56 9.45 9.70
CA PRO A 65 -26.68 8.08 10.20
C PRO A 65 -28.11 7.59 10.00
N ILE A 66 -28.26 6.37 9.50
CA ILE A 66 -29.52 5.68 9.27
C ILE A 66 -29.49 4.39 10.10
N SER A 67 -30.51 4.17 10.91
CA SER A 67 -30.62 2.95 11.73
C SER A 67 -31.03 1.74 10.88
N LEU A 68 -30.72 0.53 11.33
CA LEU A 68 -31.23 -0.68 10.66
C LEU A 68 -32.75 -0.73 10.62
N GLU A 69 -33.44 -0.24 11.66
CA GLU A 69 -34.91 -0.21 11.70
C GLU A 69 -35.51 0.68 10.61
N GLU A 70 -34.85 1.79 10.27
CA GLU A 70 -35.26 2.67 9.16
C GLU A 70 -34.93 2.08 7.78
N PHE A 71 -33.88 1.26 7.70
CA PHE A 71 -33.32 0.75 6.45
C PHE A 71 -33.92 -0.59 5.99
N GLU A 72 -34.12 -1.53 6.93
CA GLU A 72 -34.46 -2.93 6.64
C GLU A 72 -35.94 -3.08 6.25
N ASP A 73 -36.19 -3.56 5.02
CA ASP A 73 -37.51 -3.98 4.57
C ASP A 73 -37.75 -5.48 4.80
N GLU A 74 -38.97 -5.96 4.53
CA GLU A 74 -39.35 -7.35 4.74
C GLU A 74 -38.45 -8.36 4.01
N GLU A 75 -37.98 -8.03 2.80
CA GLU A 75 -37.13 -8.92 2.00
C GLU A 75 -35.71 -9.00 2.58
N LEU A 76 -35.16 -7.87 3.04
CA LEU A 76 -33.88 -7.83 3.74
C LEU A 76 -33.94 -8.60 5.06
N LEU A 77 -34.98 -8.39 5.85
CA LEU A 77 -35.19 -9.10 7.11
C LEU A 77 -35.32 -10.62 6.91
N GLU A 78 -35.93 -11.06 5.82
CA GLU A 78 -35.99 -12.47 5.46
C GLU A 78 -34.61 -13.01 5.07
N ALA A 79 -33.90 -12.32 4.16
CA ALA A 79 -32.56 -12.73 3.75
C ALA A 79 -31.60 -12.83 4.95
N LYS A 80 -31.63 -11.86 5.86
CA LYS A 80 -30.79 -11.77 7.07
C LYS A 80 -30.76 -13.05 7.90
N LYS A 81 -31.88 -13.79 7.97
CA LYS A 81 -32.00 -15.04 8.73
C LYS A 81 -31.02 -16.13 8.28
N SER A 82 -30.57 -16.07 7.02
CA SER A 82 -29.71 -17.07 6.38
C SER A 82 -28.27 -16.62 6.14
N ARG A 83 -27.94 -15.35 6.42
CA ARG A 83 -26.64 -14.76 6.12
C ARG A 83 -25.77 -14.65 7.38
N THR A 84 -24.47 -14.83 7.24
CA THR A 84 -23.52 -14.28 8.22
C THR A 84 -23.56 -12.75 8.20
N ILE A 85 -22.99 -12.10 9.23
CA ILE A 85 -22.92 -10.63 9.29
C ILE A 85 -22.24 -10.06 8.04
N GLN A 86 -21.12 -10.65 7.61
CA GLN A 86 -20.38 -10.22 6.43
C GLN A 86 -21.21 -10.38 5.15
N GLU A 87 -21.83 -11.54 4.96
CA GLU A 87 -22.68 -11.80 3.79
C GLU A 87 -23.91 -10.90 3.77
N TYR A 88 -24.44 -10.54 4.94
CA TYR A 88 -25.58 -9.62 5.04
C TYR A 88 -25.18 -8.19 4.68
N CYS A 89 -23.99 -7.73 5.10
CA CYS A 89 -23.43 -6.46 4.63
C CYS A 89 -23.37 -6.42 3.09
N TRP A 90 -22.80 -7.45 2.46
CA TRP A 90 -22.77 -7.57 0.99
C TRP A 90 -24.17 -7.62 0.36
N THR A 91 -25.09 -8.36 0.98
CA THR A 91 -26.50 -8.42 0.53
C THR A 91 -27.14 -7.04 0.50
N CYS A 92 -26.79 -6.19 1.46
CA CYS A 92 -27.36 -4.86 1.64
C CYS A 92 -26.69 -3.77 0.79
N THR A 93 -25.56 -4.04 0.13
CA THR A 93 -24.87 -3.04 -0.71
C THR A 93 -25.79 -2.41 -1.77
N PRO A 94 -26.45 -3.17 -2.66
CA PRO A 94 -27.41 -2.61 -3.61
C PRO A 94 -28.61 -1.96 -2.91
N SER A 95 -29.09 -2.53 -1.82
CA SER A 95 -30.23 -1.99 -1.06
C SER A 95 -29.92 -0.63 -0.45
N SER A 96 -28.69 -0.39 -0.01
CA SER A 96 -28.24 0.90 0.57
C SER A 96 -28.34 2.02 -0.46
N ILE A 97 -27.86 1.77 -1.69
CA ILE A 97 -27.96 2.72 -2.79
C ILE A 97 -29.44 2.98 -3.15
N ALA A 98 -30.22 1.90 -3.29
CA ALA A 98 -31.63 1.98 -3.67
C ALA A 98 -32.47 2.73 -2.62
N TYR A 99 -32.21 2.47 -1.33
CA TYR A 99 -32.81 3.17 -0.21
C TYR A 99 -32.49 4.66 -0.28
N CYS A 100 -31.21 5.02 -0.40
CA CYS A 100 -30.80 6.43 -0.38
C CYS A 100 -31.40 7.21 -1.55
N ILE A 101 -31.38 6.66 -2.76
CA ILE A 101 -31.99 7.29 -3.94
C ILE A 101 -33.49 7.53 -3.72
N ARG A 102 -34.21 6.53 -3.22
CA ARG A 102 -35.67 6.60 -3.03
C ARG A 102 -36.05 7.55 -1.90
N GLU A 103 -35.46 7.37 -0.72
CA GLU A 103 -35.85 8.05 0.51
C GLU A 103 -35.49 9.54 0.45
N PHE A 104 -34.28 9.85 -0.01
CA PHE A 104 -33.78 11.22 -0.07
C PHE A 104 -33.97 11.86 -1.45
N LYS A 105 -34.62 11.16 -2.40
CA LYS A 105 -34.91 11.64 -3.76
C LYS A 105 -33.66 12.11 -4.48
N LEU A 106 -32.59 11.33 -4.38
CA LEU A 106 -31.28 11.67 -4.94
C LEU A 106 -31.28 11.47 -6.45
N ASP A 107 -30.57 12.33 -7.18
CA ASP A 107 -30.34 12.17 -8.62
C ASP A 107 -29.26 11.12 -8.93
N GLN A 108 -28.42 10.82 -7.94
CA GLN A 108 -27.28 9.91 -8.03
C GLN A 108 -26.93 9.42 -6.63
N CYS A 109 -26.40 8.19 -6.51
CA CYS A 109 -25.77 7.71 -5.29
C CYS A 109 -24.60 6.77 -5.60
N THR A 110 -23.47 6.97 -4.93
CA THR A 110 -22.26 6.13 -5.02
C THR A 110 -22.09 5.35 -3.73
N TYR A 111 -22.06 4.02 -3.82
CA TYR A 111 -21.59 3.22 -2.70
C TYR A 111 -20.07 3.30 -2.58
N ILE A 112 -19.59 3.53 -1.36
CA ILE A 112 -18.17 3.57 -0.99
C ILE A 112 -17.95 2.60 0.17
N ASP A 113 -16.97 1.71 0.04
CA ASP A 113 -16.62 0.78 1.12
C ASP A 113 -16.03 1.51 2.33
N ALA A 114 -16.34 1.02 3.52
CA ALA A 114 -15.94 1.63 4.79
C ALA A 114 -14.42 1.65 5.03
N ASP A 115 -13.65 0.83 4.29
CA ASP A 115 -12.20 0.72 4.36
C ASP A 115 -11.49 1.37 3.17
N LEU A 116 -12.14 2.35 2.52
CA LEU A 116 -11.47 3.29 1.64
C LEU A 116 -10.87 4.47 2.41
N MET A 117 -9.77 5.02 1.89
CA MET A 117 -9.29 6.35 2.27
C MET A 117 -9.10 7.20 1.01
N PHE A 118 -9.75 8.36 0.98
CA PHE A 118 -9.56 9.34 -0.10
C PHE A 118 -8.24 10.10 0.07
N LEU A 119 -7.63 10.44 -1.05
CA LEU A 119 -6.34 11.13 -1.19
C LEU A 119 -6.40 12.32 -2.15
N SER A 120 -7.49 12.44 -2.91
CA SER A 120 -7.84 13.62 -3.71
C SER A 120 -9.35 13.63 -3.99
N ASP A 121 -9.84 14.66 -4.69
CA ASP A 121 -11.27 14.86 -4.93
C ASP A 121 -11.88 13.72 -5.79
N PRO A 122 -12.90 12.99 -5.30
CA PRO A 122 -13.54 11.91 -6.05
C PRO A 122 -14.37 12.37 -7.25
N LYS A 123 -14.64 13.68 -7.39
CA LYS A 123 -15.41 14.22 -8.51
C LYS A 123 -14.83 13.78 -9.87
N VAL A 124 -13.51 13.67 -10.00
CA VAL A 124 -12.88 13.25 -11.26
C VAL A 124 -13.34 11.86 -11.72
N LEU A 125 -13.63 10.94 -10.78
CA LEU A 125 -14.12 9.60 -11.10
C LEU A 125 -15.59 9.63 -11.54
N LEU A 126 -16.40 10.46 -10.89
CA LEU A 126 -17.82 10.61 -11.21
C LEU A 126 -18.05 11.43 -12.49
N ASP A 127 -17.17 12.37 -12.80
CA ASP A 127 -17.18 13.11 -14.07
C ASP A 127 -16.85 12.21 -15.25
N GLU A 128 -15.94 11.23 -15.08
CA GLU A 128 -15.59 10.25 -16.12
C GLU A 128 -16.81 9.44 -16.59
N MET A 129 -17.77 9.21 -15.69
CA MET A 129 -19.02 8.52 -15.99
C MET A 129 -19.83 9.21 -17.10
N GLY A 130 -19.68 10.52 -17.30
CA GLY A 130 -20.33 11.28 -18.38
C GLY A 130 -21.85 11.09 -18.39
N ASP A 131 -22.40 10.71 -19.55
CA ASP A 131 -23.84 10.44 -19.74
C ASP A 131 -24.26 8.99 -19.38
N SER A 132 -23.32 8.17 -18.91
CA SER A 132 -23.61 6.81 -18.44
C SER A 132 -24.43 6.85 -17.15
N SER A 133 -25.13 5.75 -16.88
CA SER A 133 -26.06 5.61 -15.75
C SER A 133 -25.49 4.76 -14.62
N ILE A 134 -24.48 3.95 -14.91
CA ILE A 134 -23.78 3.07 -13.96
C ILE A 134 -22.27 3.26 -14.12
N LEU A 135 -21.53 3.36 -13.01
CA LEU A 135 -20.06 3.35 -12.98
C LEU A 135 -19.57 2.12 -12.23
N LEU A 136 -18.78 1.27 -12.89
CA LEU A 136 -18.14 0.10 -12.30
C LEU A 136 -16.64 0.31 -12.15
N THR A 137 -16.07 -0.28 -11.09
CA THR A 137 -14.62 -0.28 -10.85
C THR A 137 -14.05 -1.68 -11.07
N GLU A 138 -13.15 -1.83 -12.02
CA GLU A 138 -12.48 -3.11 -12.29
C GLU A 138 -11.42 -3.41 -11.21
N HIS A 139 -11.26 -4.68 -10.80
CA HIS A 139 -10.18 -5.07 -9.90
C HIS A 139 -8.81 -4.77 -10.52
N ARG A 140 -8.68 -4.85 -11.84
CA ARG A 140 -7.42 -4.69 -12.59
C ARG A 140 -6.31 -5.54 -11.98
N TYR A 141 -6.59 -6.80 -11.68
CA TYR A 141 -5.65 -7.69 -11.00
C TYR A 141 -4.27 -7.66 -11.66
N THR A 142 -3.22 -7.62 -10.83
CA THR A 142 -1.89 -7.99 -11.30
C THR A 142 -1.97 -9.44 -11.81
N PRO A 143 -1.41 -9.80 -12.98
CA PRO A 143 -1.61 -11.13 -13.56
C PRO A 143 -1.29 -12.32 -12.65
N LYS A 144 -0.32 -12.19 -11.72
CA LYS A 144 0.00 -13.25 -10.73
C LYS A 144 -1.07 -13.45 -9.65
N TYR A 145 -1.98 -12.50 -9.50
CA TYR A 145 -3.03 -12.43 -8.48
C TYR A 145 -4.44 -12.45 -9.08
N ASP A 146 -4.56 -12.75 -10.38
CA ASP A 146 -5.84 -12.74 -11.08
C ASP A 146 -6.81 -13.76 -10.47
N GLN A 147 -7.87 -13.22 -9.88
CA GLN A 147 -8.97 -13.96 -9.27
C GLN A 147 -10.30 -13.68 -9.98
N SER A 148 -10.29 -13.07 -11.16
CA SER A 148 -11.50 -12.68 -11.90
C SER A 148 -12.46 -13.86 -12.13
N LEU A 149 -11.93 -15.06 -12.38
CA LEU A 149 -12.74 -16.25 -12.55
C LEU A 149 -13.56 -16.60 -11.29
N LEU A 150 -12.95 -16.45 -10.11
CA LEU A 150 -13.51 -16.89 -8.83
C LEU A 150 -14.29 -15.78 -8.14
N SER A 151 -13.71 -14.59 -8.07
CA SER A 151 -14.25 -13.44 -7.35
C SER A 151 -14.93 -12.44 -8.28
N GLY A 152 -14.64 -12.42 -9.59
CA GLY A 152 -15.26 -11.51 -10.54
C GLY A 152 -14.34 -10.38 -11.02
N ILE A 153 -14.74 -9.75 -12.12
CA ILE A 153 -13.98 -8.73 -12.85
C ILE A 153 -14.02 -7.39 -12.10
N TYR A 154 -15.17 -7.04 -11.52
CA TYR A 154 -15.42 -5.75 -10.88
C TYR A 154 -15.46 -5.86 -9.35
N CYS A 155 -14.93 -4.84 -8.68
CA CYS A 155 -14.93 -4.74 -7.22
C CYS A 155 -16.05 -3.82 -6.75
N VAL A 156 -16.81 -4.24 -5.74
CA VAL A 156 -17.89 -3.46 -5.13
C VAL A 156 -17.33 -2.56 -4.02
N GLN A 157 -16.40 -1.69 -4.39
CA GLN A 157 -15.77 -0.74 -3.45
C GLN A 157 -16.16 0.71 -3.74
N PHE A 158 -16.44 1.00 -5.01
CA PHE A 158 -16.82 2.30 -5.53
C PHE A 158 -17.69 2.07 -6.76
N ILE A 159 -19.00 2.16 -6.58
CA ILE A 159 -19.99 1.90 -7.63
C ILE A 159 -21.07 2.99 -7.58
N SER A 160 -21.35 3.62 -8.71
CA SER A 160 -22.27 4.75 -8.80
C SER A 160 -23.46 4.45 -9.69
N PHE A 161 -24.64 4.89 -9.27
CA PHE A 161 -25.87 4.82 -10.04
C PHE A 161 -26.52 6.18 -10.14
N LYS A 162 -26.98 6.55 -11.33
CA LYS A 162 -27.92 7.66 -11.53
C LYS A 162 -29.35 7.19 -11.31
N ASN A 163 -30.18 8.10 -10.81
CA ASN A 163 -31.62 7.92 -10.69
C ASN A 163 -32.31 8.15 -12.04
N ASP A 164 -31.95 7.32 -13.01
CA ASP A 164 -32.60 7.24 -14.31
C ASP A 164 -33.10 5.81 -14.58
N ILE A 165 -33.85 5.64 -15.66
CA ILE A 165 -34.49 4.36 -15.99
C ILE A 165 -33.44 3.24 -16.14
N ARG A 166 -32.25 3.52 -16.66
CA ARG A 166 -31.20 2.51 -16.90
C ARG A 166 -30.50 2.14 -15.58
N GLY A 167 -30.11 3.14 -14.80
CA GLY A 167 -29.44 2.96 -13.51
C GLY A 167 -30.33 2.22 -12.52
N ILE A 168 -31.58 2.66 -12.36
CA ILE A 168 -32.54 2.02 -11.44
C ILE A 168 -32.87 0.60 -11.87
N LYS A 169 -33.00 0.32 -13.18
CA LYS A 169 -33.25 -1.03 -13.68
C LYS A 169 -32.13 -2.01 -13.28
N ALA A 170 -30.87 -1.62 -13.47
CA ALA A 170 -29.73 -2.46 -13.08
C ALA A 170 -29.62 -2.60 -11.56
N LEU A 171 -29.81 -1.50 -10.82
CA LEU A 171 -29.74 -1.50 -9.36
C LEU A 171 -30.79 -2.42 -8.72
N GLN A 172 -32.05 -2.36 -9.18
CA GLN A 172 -33.12 -3.22 -8.67
C GLN A 172 -32.89 -4.69 -9.04
N TRP A 173 -32.37 -4.96 -10.24
CA TRP A 173 -31.97 -6.32 -10.62
C TRP A 173 -30.86 -6.85 -9.70
N TRP A 174 -29.84 -6.03 -9.41
CA TRP A 174 -28.74 -6.40 -8.52
C TRP A 174 -29.23 -6.65 -7.09
N ARG A 175 -30.05 -5.75 -6.54
CA ARG A 175 -30.71 -5.92 -5.24
C ARG A 175 -31.43 -7.26 -5.15
N GLN A 176 -32.26 -7.57 -6.15
CA GLN A 176 -33.02 -8.81 -6.17
C GLN A 176 -32.10 -10.05 -6.18
N LYS A 177 -31.01 -10.01 -6.95
CA LYS A 177 -30.04 -11.12 -7.02
C LYS A 177 -29.31 -11.33 -5.70
N CYS A 178 -28.88 -10.26 -5.05
CA CYS A 178 -28.23 -10.33 -3.74
C CYS A 178 -29.17 -10.87 -2.65
N ILE A 179 -30.45 -10.46 -2.65
CA ILE A 179 -31.46 -10.99 -1.72
C ILE A 179 -31.66 -12.49 -1.94
N GLU A 180 -31.81 -12.93 -3.19
CA GLU A 180 -31.93 -14.34 -3.56
C GLU A 180 -30.69 -15.14 -3.12
N TRP A 181 -29.49 -14.63 -3.41
CA TRP A 181 -28.24 -15.33 -3.14
C TRP A 181 -27.07 -14.34 -3.01
N CYS A 182 -26.40 -14.33 -1.87
CA CYS A 182 -25.18 -13.57 -1.63
C CYS A 182 -24.41 -14.24 -0.48
N TYR A 183 -23.50 -15.15 -0.82
CA TYR A 183 -22.71 -15.92 0.16
C TYR A 183 -21.21 -15.81 -0.12
N ALA A 184 -20.39 -16.03 0.91
CA ALA A 184 -18.93 -16.07 0.86
C ALA A 184 -18.41 -17.42 0.34
N THR A 185 -19.11 -18.01 -0.64
CA THR A 185 -18.79 -19.31 -1.24
C THR A 185 -18.77 -19.15 -2.76
N ILE A 186 -17.89 -19.87 -3.45
CA ILE A 186 -17.86 -19.89 -4.91
C ILE A 186 -18.80 -21.00 -5.38
N GLU A 187 -19.89 -20.64 -6.05
CA GLU A 187 -20.92 -21.60 -6.49
C GLU A 187 -21.52 -21.17 -7.82
N ASP A 188 -21.50 -22.03 -8.84
CA ASP A 188 -22.18 -21.83 -10.12
C ASP A 188 -21.95 -20.44 -10.75
N GLY A 189 -20.72 -19.93 -10.66
CA GLY A 189 -20.35 -18.62 -11.18
C GLY A 189 -20.84 -17.45 -10.32
N LYS A 190 -21.17 -17.65 -9.05
CA LYS A 190 -21.54 -16.61 -8.08
C LYS A 190 -20.52 -16.54 -6.95
N PHE A 191 -20.32 -15.34 -6.42
CA PHE A 191 -19.50 -15.06 -5.25
C PHE A 191 -19.86 -13.66 -4.73
N GLY A 192 -20.41 -13.61 -3.51
CA GLY A 192 -20.86 -12.36 -2.89
C GLY A 192 -21.79 -11.54 -3.78
N ASP A 193 -21.72 -10.22 -3.60
CA ASP A 193 -22.43 -9.21 -4.38
C ASP A 193 -21.71 -8.84 -5.68
N GLN A 194 -20.39 -9.03 -5.74
CA GLN A 194 -19.53 -8.60 -6.84
C GLN A 194 -19.64 -9.43 -8.13
N LYS A 195 -19.80 -10.75 -8.04
CA LYS A 195 -19.70 -11.59 -9.24
C LYS A 195 -20.87 -11.40 -10.22
N TYR A 196 -21.99 -10.87 -9.73
CA TYR A 196 -23.12 -10.49 -10.57
C TYR A 196 -22.79 -9.39 -11.60
N LEU A 197 -21.72 -8.62 -11.38
CA LEU A 197 -21.33 -7.50 -12.23
C LEU A 197 -20.64 -7.91 -13.54
N ASP A 198 -20.14 -9.16 -13.64
CA ASP A 198 -19.24 -9.60 -14.71
C ASP A 198 -19.82 -9.41 -16.13
N ASP A 199 -21.13 -9.56 -16.29
CA ASP A 199 -21.81 -9.47 -17.60
C ASP A 199 -22.54 -8.14 -17.84
N TRP A 200 -22.35 -7.13 -16.97
CA TRP A 200 -23.17 -5.92 -16.99
C TRP A 200 -23.01 -5.08 -18.24
N ARG A 201 -21.80 -5.07 -18.83
CA ARG A 201 -21.55 -4.38 -20.09
C ARG A 201 -22.39 -4.90 -21.27
N ASP A 202 -22.77 -6.18 -21.22
CA ASP A 202 -23.61 -6.81 -22.24
C ASP A 202 -25.09 -6.82 -21.82
N ARG A 203 -25.35 -6.90 -20.50
CA ARG A 203 -26.70 -6.99 -19.92
C ARG A 203 -27.43 -5.65 -19.83
N PHE A 204 -26.72 -4.56 -19.59
CA PHE A 204 -27.32 -3.24 -19.32
C PHE A 204 -26.73 -2.15 -20.20
N GLU A 205 -27.57 -1.20 -20.59
CA GLU A 205 -27.15 0.01 -21.30
C GLU A 205 -26.64 1.07 -20.32
N GLY A 206 -25.72 1.92 -20.77
CA GLY A 206 -25.21 3.03 -19.96
C GLY A 206 -24.28 2.60 -18.83
N VAL A 207 -23.57 1.48 -18.99
CA VAL A 207 -22.52 1.03 -18.07
C VAL A 207 -21.18 1.62 -18.50
N HIS A 208 -20.56 2.39 -17.61
CA HIS A 208 -19.19 2.87 -17.73
C HIS A 208 -18.27 2.06 -16.83
N VAL A 209 -17.16 1.57 -17.37
CA VAL A 209 -16.08 0.98 -16.57
C VAL A 209 -15.00 2.03 -16.39
N LEU A 210 -14.65 2.30 -15.14
CA LEU A 210 -13.70 3.34 -14.76
C LEU A 210 -12.31 3.09 -15.37
N ASN A 211 -11.85 4.04 -16.20
CA ASN A 211 -10.52 4.01 -16.81
C ASN A 211 -9.50 4.77 -15.97
N HIS A 212 -9.91 5.79 -15.20
CA HIS A 212 -9.02 6.57 -14.37
C HIS A 212 -8.36 5.67 -13.31
N LEU A 213 -7.04 5.49 -13.43
CA LEU A 213 -6.26 4.57 -12.61
C LEU A 213 -6.18 4.99 -11.14
N GLY A 214 -6.43 6.26 -10.85
CA GLY A 214 -6.47 6.81 -9.49
C GLY A 214 -7.62 6.30 -8.60
N GLY A 215 -8.69 5.75 -9.18
CA GLY A 215 -9.73 5.04 -8.44
C GLY A 215 -9.61 3.56 -8.72
N GLY A 216 -9.77 2.68 -7.73
CA GLY A 216 -9.60 1.24 -7.93
C GLY A 216 -8.34 0.63 -7.33
N ILE A 217 -7.45 1.42 -6.74
CA ILE A 217 -6.14 0.93 -6.28
C ILE A 217 -6.30 0.15 -4.96
N ALA A 218 -5.74 -1.04 -4.91
CA ALA A 218 -5.84 -1.95 -3.78
C ALA A 218 -4.68 -2.96 -3.77
N SER A 219 -4.62 -3.78 -2.72
CA SER A 219 -3.56 -4.78 -2.53
C SER A 219 -3.39 -5.75 -3.70
N TRP A 220 -4.44 -6.05 -4.46
CA TRP A 220 -4.42 -6.99 -5.59
C TRP A 220 -3.92 -6.43 -6.92
N ASN A 221 -3.82 -5.10 -7.06
CA ASN A 221 -3.37 -4.45 -8.30
C ASN A 221 -2.23 -3.45 -8.11
N VAL A 222 -1.90 -3.10 -6.86
CA VAL A 222 -0.90 -2.08 -6.51
C VAL A 222 0.47 -2.39 -7.10
N GLN A 223 0.75 -3.65 -7.46
CA GLN A 223 2.03 -4.03 -8.03
C GLN A 223 2.29 -3.50 -9.44
N GLN A 224 1.25 -2.98 -10.09
CA GLN A 224 1.35 -2.43 -11.44
C GLN A 224 1.76 -0.96 -11.44
N TYR A 225 1.89 -0.34 -10.26
CA TYR A 225 2.03 1.10 -10.11
C TYR A 225 3.25 1.46 -9.24
N GLY A 226 3.94 2.54 -9.60
CA GLY A 226 4.82 3.26 -8.68
C GLY A 226 4.10 4.50 -8.14
N PHE A 227 4.40 4.94 -6.92
CA PHE A 227 3.79 6.15 -6.35
C PHE A 227 4.83 7.15 -5.88
N TYR A 228 4.48 8.42 -5.92
CA TYR A 228 5.35 9.51 -5.49
C TYR A 228 4.50 10.70 -5.04
N LEU A 229 5.11 11.65 -4.34
CA LEU A 229 4.45 12.90 -3.95
C LEU A 229 4.76 13.99 -4.97
N LYS A 230 3.75 14.77 -5.31
CA LYS A 230 3.85 15.97 -6.14
C LYS A 230 2.83 16.97 -5.62
N ASP A 231 3.32 18.14 -5.19
CA ASP A 231 2.49 19.23 -4.64
C ASP A 231 1.53 18.73 -3.54
N ASP A 232 2.08 18.03 -2.53
CA ASP A 232 1.36 17.41 -1.40
C ASP A 232 0.29 16.37 -1.76
N SER A 233 0.19 16.00 -3.04
CA SER A 233 -0.74 14.99 -3.55
C SER A 233 0.01 13.72 -3.94
N VAL A 234 -0.59 12.57 -3.69
CA VAL A 234 -0.03 11.28 -4.10
C VAL A 234 -0.38 11.06 -5.58
N PHE A 235 0.64 10.84 -6.40
CA PHE A 235 0.51 10.46 -7.80
C PHE A 235 0.97 9.01 -7.97
N GLY A 236 0.35 8.34 -8.94
CA GLY A 236 0.75 7.03 -9.43
C GLY A 236 1.32 7.13 -10.83
N ILE A 237 2.20 6.19 -11.18
CA ILE A 237 2.66 5.94 -12.55
C ILE A 237 2.38 4.48 -12.89
N ASP A 238 1.69 4.24 -14.01
CA ASP A 238 1.53 2.89 -14.55
C ASP A 238 2.88 2.38 -15.06
N LEU A 239 3.37 1.29 -14.46
CA LEU A 239 4.68 0.75 -14.78
C LEU A 239 4.73 0.21 -16.22
N LYS A 240 3.61 -0.11 -16.84
CA LYS A 240 3.56 -0.57 -18.23
C LYS A 240 3.56 0.60 -19.22
N SER A 241 2.57 1.50 -19.14
CA SER A 241 2.40 2.60 -20.11
C SER A 241 3.26 3.83 -19.82
N LYS A 242 3.77 3.97 -18.58
CA LYS A 242 4.42 5.18 -18.05
C LYS A 242 3.48 6.38 -17.93
N ALA A 243 2.16 6.17 -18.02
CA ALA A 243 1.19 7.22 -17.78
C ALA A 243 1.14 7.56 -16.28
N GLU A 244 1.21 8.85 -15.97
CA GLU A 244 0.99 9.37 -14.62
C GLU A 244 -0.50 9.64 -14.39
N PHE A 245 -0.95 9.46 -13.15
CA PHE A 245 -2.32 9.73 -12.73
C PHE A 245 -2.36 10.20 -11.27
N PRO A 246 -3.27 11.12 -10.89
CA PRO A 246 -3.50 11.45 -9.50
C PRO A 246 -4.17 10.27 -8.78
N VAL A 247 -3.74 9.95 -7.56
CA VAL A 247 -4.41 8.93 -6.75
C VAL A 247 -5.63 9.54 -6.06
N VAL A 248 -6.81 8.93 -6.25
CA VAL A 248 -8.07 9.40 -5.68
C VAL A 248 -8.40 8.70 -4.38
N PHE A 249 -8.29 7.38 -4.35
CA PHE A 249 -8.46 6.61 -3.13
C PHE A 249 -7.66 5.30 -3.18
N TYR A 250 -7.38 4.75 -2.01
CA TYR A 250 -6.84 3.41 -1.83
C TYR A 250 -7.82 2.56 -1.02
N HIS A 251 -8.03 1.30 -1.42
CA HIS A 251 -8.85 0.33 -0.70
C HIS A 251 -7.97 -0.54 0.20
N PHE A 252 -8.16 -0.42 1.51
CA PHE A 252 -7.41 -1.13 2.55
C PHE A 252 -7.94 -2.55 2.79
N HIS A 253 -8.20 -3.27 1.70
CA HIS A 253 -8.73 -4.63 1.72
C HIS A 253 -7.89 -5.52 2.63
N ASP A 254 -8.60 -6.12 3.59
CA ASP A 254 -8.04 -7.05 4.56
C ASP A 254 -6.87 -6.48 5.38
N PHE A 255 -6.91 -5.19 5.66
CA PHE A 255 -6.01 -4.54 6.61
C PHE A 255 -6.29 -5.03 8.04
N LYS A 256 -5.20 -5.31 8.77
CA LYS A 256 -5.19 -5.77 10.16
C LYS A 256 -4.16 -4.98 10.97
N ILE A 257 -4.48 -4.79 12.23
CA ILE A 257 -3.55 -4.50 13.31
C ILE A 257 -3.58 -5.74 14.20
N LEU A 258 -2.45 -6.17 14.75
CA LEU A 258 -2.35 -7.32 15.65
C LEU A 258 -2.01 -6.87 17.07
N ASN A 259 -2.31 -7.73 18.04
CA ASN A 259 -2.10 -7.46 19.47
C ASN A 259 -0.63 -7.30 19.86
N ASP A 260 0.30 -7.69 18.99
CA ASP A 260 1.74 -7.57 19.16
C ASP A 260 2.33 -6.39 18.36
N ALA A 261 1.46 -5.44 17.97
CA ALA A 261 1.78 -4.21 17.28
C ALA A 261 2.13 -4.33 15.79
N TRP A 262 2.07 -5.53 15.21
CA TRP A 262 2.21 -5.69 13.76
C TRP A 262 0.96 -5.22 13.04
N TRP A 263 1.14 -4.63 11.87
CA TRP A 263 0.06 -4.04 11.10
C TRP A 263 0.32 -4.18 9.60
N GLY A 264 -0.71 -4.25 8.78
CA GLY A 264 -0.57 -4.41 7.32
C GLY A 264 -1.78 -5.14 6.73
N HIS A 265 -1.63 -5.71 5.54
CA HIS A 265 -2.70 -6.51 4.92
C HIS A 265 -2.47 -8.02 5.16
N SER A 266 -3.54 -8.81 5.18
CA SER A 266 -3.45 -10.29 5.24
C SER A 266 -3.82 -11.02 3.94
N GLY A 267 -4.25 -10.32 2.89
CA GLY A 267 -4.75 -10.90 1.63
C GLY A 267 -3.76 -11.66 0.72
N GLY A 268 -2.58 -12.06 1.20
CA GLY A 268 -1.63 -12.88 0.40
C GLY A 268 -0.99 -12.19 -0.81
N TYR A 269 -1.23 -10.90 -0.99
CA TYR A 269 -0.60 -10.07 -2.02
C TYR A 269 0.78 -9.58 -1.62
N GLU A 270 1.56 -9.18 -2.61
CA GLU A 270 2.87 -8.58 -2.39
C GLU A 270 2.78 -7.08 -2.48
N ILE A 271 2.92 -6.40 -1.34
CA ILE A 271 2.83 -4.94 -1.33
C ILE A 271 4.23 -4.34 -1.18
N PHE A 272 4.57 -3.47 -2.12
CA PHE A 272 5.85 -2.77 -2.16
C PHE A 272 5.95 -1.70 -1.08
N ASP A 273 7.17 -1.42 -0.64
CA ASP A 273 7.43 -0.39 0.39
C ASP A 273 6.86 0.97 0.02
N ASN A 274 6.89 1.31 -1.27
CA ASN A 274 6.33 2.54 -1.80
C ASN A 274 4.82 2.65 -1.48
N ALA A 275 4.04 1.59 -1.73
CA ALA A 275 2.62 1.57 -1.39
C ALA A 275 2.37 1.63 0.13
N TYR A 276 3.21 1.00 0.95
CA TYR A 276 3.11 1.16 2.39
C TYR A 276 3.35 2.60 2.82
N LYS A 277 4.43 3.22 2.33
CA LYS A 277 4.82 4.60 2.63
C LYS A 277 3.70 5.59 2.31
N TYR A 278 3.09 5.50 1.13
CA TYR A 278 2.09 6.48 0.69
C TYR A 278 0.67 6.17 1.15
N PHE A 279 0.34 4.92 1.46
CA PHE A 279 -1.03 4.53 1.82
C PHE A 279 -1.15 4.00 3.24
N TYR A 280 -0.48 2.89 3.55
CA TYR A 280 -0.68 2.17 4.80
C TYR A 280 -0.16 2.94 6.02
N GLU A 281 0.97 3.62 5.90
CA GLU A 281 1.52 4.44 7.00
C GLU A 281 0.56 5.56 7.40
N ASN A 282 0.08 6.33 6.42
CA ASN A 282 -0.88 7.40 6.64
C ASN A 282 -2.22 6.86 7.16
N TYR A 283 -2.70 5.73 6.62
CA TYR A 283 -3.93 5.09 7.09
C TYR A 283 -3.84 4.65 8.55
N LEU A 284 -2.72 4.01 8.94
CA LEU A 284 -2.46 3.64 10.33
C LEU A 284 -2.44 4.87 11.23
N ILE A 285 -1.72 5.93 10.84
CA ILE A 285 -1.65 7.19 11.60
C ILE A 285 -3.06 7.77 11.81
N GLN A 286 -3.89 7.84 10.76
CA GLN A 286 -5.24 8.38 10.86
C GLN A 286 -6.17 7.53 11.73
N LEU A 287 -6.04 6.20 11.70
CA LEU A 287 -6.76 5.34 12.64
C LEU A 287 -6.43 5.74 14.10
N PHE A 288 -5.15 5.97 14.42
CA PHE A 288 -4.78 6.40 15.78
C PHE A 288 -5.17 7.84 16.10
N GLU A 289 -5.01 8.77 15.16
CA GLU A 289 -5.38 10.19 15.36
C GLU A 289 -6.88 10.36 15.62
N TYR A 290 -7.72 9.55 14.97
CA TYR A 290 -9.18 9.62 15.13
C TYR A 290 -9.73 8.70 16.22
N ARG A 291 -8.87 8.02 16.98
CA ARG A 291 -9.29 7.08 18.02
C ARG A 291 -10.26 7.68 19.03
N ASP A 292 -10.02 8.92 19.43
CA ASP A 292 -10.84 9.58 20.44
C ASP A 292 -12.28 9.84 19.95
N LEU A 293 -12.50 9.89 18.62
CA LEU A 293 -13.84 10.02 18.03
C LEU A 293 -14.68 8.75 18.23
N TYR A 294 -14.04 7.60 18.38
CA TYR A 294 -14.72 6.33 18.60
C TYR A 294 -14.39 5.71 19.95
N ALA A 295 -13.97 6.54 20.91
CA ALA A 295 -13.78 6.11 22.28
C ALA A 295 -15.10 5.61 22.88
N GLY A 296 -15.12 4.35 23.31
CA GLY A 296 -16.31 3.68 23.86
C GLY A 296 -17.09 2.84 22.86
N VAL A 297 -16.74 2.85 21.58
CA VAL A 297 -17.24 1.87 20.59
C VAL A 297 -16.27 0.69 20.54
N GLU A 298 -16.77 -0.55 20.59
CA GLU A 298 -15.93 -1.73 20.48
C GLU A 298 -15.57 -2.01 19.01
N THR A 299 -14.49 -1.42 18.54
CA THR A 299 -14.03 -1.53 17.15
C THR A 299 -13.09 -2.70 16.91
N ASP A 300 -12.78 -2.96 15.65
CA ASP A 300 -11.76 -3.91 15.21
C ASP A 300 -10.34 -3.32 15.21
N ALA A 301 -10.18 -2.07 15.65
CA ALA A 301 -8.88 -1.46 15.86
C ALA A 301 -8.20 -2.26 16.98
N VAL A 302 -7.42 -3.26 16.59
CA VAL A 302 -6.72 -4.11 17.53
C VAL A 302 -5.83 -3.23 18.37
N ARG A 303 -6.07 -3.27 19.67
CA ARG A 303 -5.40 -2.40 20.62
C ARG A 303 -3.96 -2.87 20.72
N PHE A 304 -3.03 -1.92 20.70
CA PHE A 304 -1.67 -2.22 21.09
C PHE A 304 -1.66 -2.80 22.51
N PRO A 305 -0.70 -3.69 22.81
CA PRO A 305 -0.59 -4.24 24.14
C PRO A 305 -0.22 -3.11 25.11
N ASN A 306 -0.75 -3.16 26.34
CA ASN A 306 -0.46 -2.16 27.38
C ASN A 306 1.06 -2.00 27.65
N SER A 307 1.86 -3.03 27.36
CA SER A 307 3.32 -2.95 27.32
C SER A 307 3.88 -3.86 26.22
N LEU A 308 4.76 -3.29 25.40
CA LEU A 308 5.55 -4.04 24.41
C LEU A 308 6.60 -4.96 25.05
N SER A 309 6.99 -4.74 26.31
CA SER A 309 7.96 -5.60 27.04
C SER A 309 7.46 -7.04 27.22
N THR A 310 6.14 -7.23 27.25
CA THR A 310 5.50 -8.53 27.48
C THR A 310 5.42 -9.35 26.19
N TYR A 311 5.43 -8.69 25.02
CA TYR A 311 5.15 -9.31 23.71
C TYR A 311 6.27 -9.22 22.69
N PHE A 312 7.33 -8.46 22.94
CA PHE A 312 8.60 -8.63 22.24
C PHE A 312 9.47 -9.66 23.00
N PRO A 313 9.30 -10.99 22.81
CA PRO A 313 10.15 -11.99 23.43
C PRO A 313 11.61 -11.78 23.01
N LYS A 314 12.56 -12.44 23.69
CA LYS A 314 14.01 -12.34 23.38
C LYS A 314 14.38 -12.47 21.89
N GLN A 315 13.58 -13.14 21.05
CA GLN A 315 13.79 -13.17 19.60
C GLN A 315 13.67 -11.78 18.93
N SER A 316 12.86 -10.89 19.50
CA SER A 316 12.63 -9.51 19.09
C SER A 316 13.81 -8.58 19.37
N ALA A 317 14.78 -9.00 20.19
CA ALA A 317 16.05 -8.26 20.31
C ALA A 317 16.80 -8.19 18.97
N ALA A 318 16.52 -9.12 18.04
CA ALA A 318 17.00 -9.03 16.65
C ALA A 318 16.43 -7.81 15.90
N LEU A 319 15.29 -7.26 16.34
CA LEU A 319 14.70 -6.05 15.77
C LEU A 319 15.52 -4.80 16.12
N LEU A 320 16.21 -4.77 17.26
CA LEU A 320 17.19 -3.70 17.56
C LEU A 320 18.34 -3.71 16.54
N GLY A 321 18.68 -4.88 15.99
CA GLY A 321 19.64 -4.99 14.90
C GLY A 321 19.13 -4.42 13.56
N ARG A 322 17.83 -4.13 13.42
CA ARG A 322 17.26 -3.40 12.27
C ARG A 322 17.41 -1.88 12.42
N LEU A 323 17.67 -1.38 13.64
CA LEU A 323 17.81 0.04 13.94
C LEU A 323 19.28 0.46 13.80
N SER A 324 19.53 1.51 13.01
CA SER A 324 20.89 2.02 12.79
C SER A 324 21.21 3.28 13.61
N ASP A 325 20.20 3.93 14.19
CA ASP A 325 20.35 5.18 14.95
C ASP A 325 20.35 4.91 16.47
N ARG A 326 21.23 5.60 17.19
CA ARG A 326 21.39 5.41 18.63
C ARG A 326 20.15 5.84 19.41
N ASN A 327 19.49 6.94 19.03
CA ASN A 327 18.29 7.40 19.71
C ASN A 327 17.13 6.44 19.43
N ASP A 328 17.03 5.89 18.22
CA ASP A 328 16.06 4.84 17.88
C ASP A 328 16.28 3.58 18.71
N VAL A 329 17.53 3.15 18.88
CA VAL A 329 17.88 2.02 19.76
C VAL A 329 17.53 2.32 21.21
N LEU A 330 17.84 3.53 21.71
CA LEU A 330 17.50 3.93 23.08
C LEU A 330 15.99 4.02 23.30
N TYR A 331 15.24 4.53 22.32
CA TYR A 331 13.79 4.62 22.36
C TYR A 331 13.16 3.21 22.32
N ALA A 332 13.62 2.34 21.42
CA ALA A 332 13.20 0.93 21.40
C ALA A 332 13.53 0.20 22.71
N LEU A 333 14.70 0.44 23.31
CA LEU A 333 15.04 -0.10 24.62
C LEU A 333 14.14 0.47 25.73
N SER A 334 13.71 1.73 25.62
CA SER A 334 12.76 2.34 26.55
C SER A 334 11.37 1.71 26.45
N ILE A 335 10.93 1.39 25.23
CA ILE A 335 9.73 0.60 24.93
C ILE A 335 9.85 -0.81 25.55
N LEU A 336 10.94 -1.51 25.26
CA LEU A 336 11.19 -2.89 25.73
C LEU A 336 11.36 -3.01 27.25
N SER A 337 11.83 -1.95 27.90
CA SER A 337 11.97 -1.90 29.37
C SER A 337 10.68 -1.51 30.09
N GLY A 338 9.57 -1.30 29.37
CA GLY A 338 8.28 -0.92 29.94
C GLY A 338 8.31 0.48 30.57
N LYS A 339 9.27 1.34 30.20
CA LYS A 339 9.38 2.71 30.72
C LYS A 339 8.46 3.70 30.02
N ILE A 340 7.88 3.32 28.89
CA ILE A 340 6.79 4.05 28.25
C ILE A 340 5.47 3.50 28.81
N ALA A 341 4.63 4.40 29.32
CA ALA A 341 3.51 4.06 30.20
C ALA A 341 2.27 3.48 29.50
N SER A 342 2.11 3.70 28.18
CA SER A 342 1.20 2.93 27.31
C SER A 342 1.58 3.14 25.84
N LEU A 343 1.21 2.19 24.97
CA LEU A 343 1.36 2.31 23.51
C LEU A 343 0.25 3.12 22.83
N ASP A 344 -0.53 3.84 23.61
CA ASP A 344 -1.55 4.75 23.10
C ASP A 344 -0.97 6.04 22.51
N ASP A 345 0.36 6.19 22.54
CA ASP A 345 1.11 7.34 22.08
C ASP A 345 1.35 7.26 20.56
N ILE A 346 0.84 8.26 19.83
CA ILE A 346 1.06 8.43 18.38
C ILE A 346 2.56 8.40 18.05
N ASP A 347 3.45 8.83 18.96
CA ASP A 347 4.89 8.80 18.73
C ASP A 347 5.47 7.38 18.73
N ALA A 348 4.90 6.46 19.51
CA ALA A 348 5.27 5.04 19.45
C ALA A 348 4.82 4.41 18.12
N VAL A 349 3.63 4.77 17.63
CA VAL A 349 3.13 4.34 16.31
C VAL A 349 4.02 4.86 15.19
N ARG A 350 4.35 6.15 15.21
CA ARG A 350 5.29 6.78 14.27
C ARG A 350 6.65 6.11 14.32
N PHE A 351 7.11 5.69 15.50
CA PHE A 351 8.34 4.93 15.63
C PHE A 351 8.25 3.55 14.97
N LEU A 352 7.18 2.79 15.19
CA LEU A 352 6.97 1.47 14.57
C LEU A 352 6.88 1.57 13.04
N VAL A 353 6.14 2.57 12.56
CA VAL A 353 6.02 2.92 11.14
C VAL A 353 7.38 3.26 10.53
N ARG A 354 8.08 4.26 11.10
CA ARG A 354 9.39 4.73 10.62
C ARG A 354 10.43 3.61 10.52
N ASN A 355 10.33 2.62 11.40
CA ASN A 355 11.28 1.51 11.48
C ASN A 355 10.77 0.21 10.83
N ASN A 356 9.66 0.27 10.09
CA ASN A 356 9.12 -0.80 9.24
C ASN A 356 8.78 -2.09 10.01
N PHE A 357 8.11 -1.94 11.15
CA PHE A 357 7.57 -3.05 11.96
C PHE A 357 6.14 -3.42 11.48
N ARG A 358 6.03 -4.06 10.31
CA ARG A 358 4.74 -4.29 9.63
C ARG A 358 4.60 -5.72 9.08
N LEU A 359 3.37 -6.22 9.00
CA LEU A 359 3.04 -7.50 8.35
C LEU A 359 3.49 -7.42 6.90
N THR A 360 4.52 -8.20 6.58
CA THR A 360 4.97 -8.42 5.22
C THR A 360 4.80 -9.90 4.92
N TYR A 361 4.62 -10.25 3.65
CA TYR A 361 4.60 -11.66 3.23
C TYR A 361 5.88 -12.40 3.69
N SER A 362 6.97 -11.67 4.01
CA SER A 362 8.18 -12.16 4.68
C SER A 362 8.09 -12.40 6.18
N ASP A 363 7.46 -11.49 6.93
CA ASP A 363 7.47 -11.52 8.39
C ASP A 363 6.19 -12.19 8.93
N ASN A 364 5.50 -12.94 8.06
CA ASN A 364 4.30 -13.70 8.36
C ASN A 364 4.55 -14.70 9.49
N VAL A 365 4.12 -14.31 10.70
CA VAL A 365 3.67 -15.14 11.84
C VAL A 365 2.53 -16.10 11.42
N LEU A 366 2.20 -16.13 10.12
CA LEU A 366 1.33 -17.08 9.45
C LEU A 366 1.74 -18.55 9.61
N SER A 367 2.95 -18.91 10.07
CA SER A 367 3.19 -20.32 10.45
C SER A 367 2.36 -20.75 11.67
N GLU A 368 1.96 -19.81 12.54
CA GLU A 368 1.05 -20.08 13.66
C GLU A 368 -0.43 -19.98 13.23
N LEU A 369 -0.79 -19.01 12.37
CA LEU A 369 -2.17 -18.87 11.84
C LEU A 369 -2.54 -19.94 10.79
N ASN A 370 -1.60 -20.43 9.98
CA ASN A 370 -1.83 -21.52 9.00
C ASN A 370 -2.00 -22.90 9.63
N SER A 371 -1.79 -23.04 10.95
CA SER A 371 -2.12 -24.28 11.66
C SER A 371 -3.64 -24.52 11.76
N LEU A 372 -4.45 -23.50 11.46
CA LEU A 372 -5.91 -23.57 11.52
C LEU A 372 -6.60 -23.62 10.14
N ILE A 373 -5.92 -23.26 9.04
CA ILE A 373 -6.53 -23.27 7.69
C ILE A 373 -5.47 -23.71 6.66
N ASP A 374 -5.56 -24.99 6.27
CA ASP A 374 -5.07 -25.58 5.01
C ASP A 374 -3.57 -25.60 4.64
N GLY A 375 -2.65 -25.56 5.62
CA GLY A 375 -1.38 -26.31 5.51
C GLY A 375 -0.43 -25.99 4.35
N LYS A 376 -0.55 -24.82 3.70
CA LYS A 376 0.39 -24.39 2.64
C LYS A 376 1.47 -23.48 3.23
N GLN A 377 2.73 -23.91 3.11
CA GLN A 377 3.89 -23.05 3.40
C GLN A 377 3.98 -21.95 2.35
N VAL A 378 3.97 -20.72 2.83
CA VAL A 378 4.10 -19.51 2.01
C VAL A 378 5.52 -18.96 2.23
N GLY A 379 6.25 -18.73 1.14
CA GLY A 379 7.66 -18.35 1.18
C GLY A 379 7.91 -16.91 1.66
N PHE A 380 9.09 -16.69 2.26
CA PHE A 380 9.52 -15.38 2.74
C PHE A 380 9.67 -14.36 1.58
N GLN A 381 9.12 -13.15 1.72
CA GLN A 381 9.64 -12.01 0.95
C GLN A 381 11.13 -11.82 1.25
N LYS A 382 11.91 -11.56 0.20
CA LYS A 382 13.35 -11.30 0.38
C LYS A 382 13.53 -9.84 0.78
N ARG A 383 14.03 -9.60 1.99
CA ARG A 383 14.45 -8.26 2.40
C ARG A 383 15.69 -7.86 1.61
N SER A 384 15.52 -6.88 0.75
CA SER A 384 16.57 -6.28 -0.05
C SER A 384 16.94 -4.97 0.61
N GLN A 385 18.21 -4.71 0.86
CA GLN A 385 18.64 -3.50 1.59
C GLN A 385 19.47 -2.61 0.67
N SER A 386 19.68 -1.36 1.05
CA SER A 386 20.68 -0.50 0.42
C SER A 386 21.67 -0.01 1.46
N THR A 387 22.86 0.40 1.03
CA THR A 387 23.86 0.99 1.94
C THR A 387 24.52 2.21 1.33
N PHE A 388 24.63 3.25 2.15
CA PHE A 388 25.32 4.50 1.86
C PHE A 388 26.64 4.56 2.62
N PHE A 389 27.71 5.01 1.97
CA PHE A 389 29.00 5.27 2.59
C PHE A 389 29.36 6.75 2.42
N PRO A 390 29.45 7.54 3.50
CA PRO A 390 29.89 8.92 3.41
C PRO A 390 31.34 8.97 2.97
N ALA A 391 31.61 9.75 1.92
CA ALA A 391 32.94 9.89 1.33
C ALA A 391 33.42 11.33 1.45
N LYS A 392 34.69 11.52 1.82
CA LYS A 392 35.41 12.76 1.51
C LYS A 392 35.95 12.62 0.09
N GLU A 393 35.98 13.72 -0.66
CA GLU A 393 36.40 13.78 -2.07
C GLU A 393 37.35 12.65 -2.49
N ASN A 394 36.92 11.84 -3.46
CA ASN A 394 37.70 10.74 -4.06
C ASN A 394 38.21 9.63 -3.11
N THR A 395 37.62 9.46 -1.92
CA THR A 395 37.97 8.36 -0.99
C THR A 395 36.73 7.56 -0.54
N THR A 396 36.67 6.27 -0.90
CA THR A 396 35.62 5.35 -0.45
C THR A 396 35.98 4.80 0.93
N TYR A 397 35.25 5.18 1.97
CA TYR A 397 35.42 4.64 3.32
C TYR A 397 34.44 3.49 3.57
N TRP A 398 34.96 2.31 3.87
CA TRP A 398 34.17 1.09 4.08
C TRP A 398 33.67 0.91 5.52
N ASP A 399 34.18 1.71 6.47
CA ASP A 399 33.95 1.51 7.91
C ASP A 399 32.76 2.30 8.49
N ARG A 400 31.94 2.95 7.64
CA ARG A 400 30.81 3.79 8.08
C ARG A 400 29.57 3.65 7.20
N GLY A 401 29.10 2.42 7.01
CA GLY A 401 27.87 2.16 6.26
C GLY A 401 26.62 2.64 7.02
N ILE A 402 25.68 3.25 6.30
CA ILE A 402 24.31 3.45 6.77
C ILE A 402 23.42 2.50 6.00
N SER A 403 22.82 1.55 6.72
CA SER A 403 21.76 0.70 6.17
C SER A 403 20.52 1.55 5.97
N VAL A 404 19.99 1.49 4.76
CA VAL A 404 18.88 2.32 4.32
C VAL A 404 17.80 1.42 3.76
N GLY A 405 16.57 1.99 3.71
CA GLY A 405 15.30 1.28 3.54
C GLY A 405 15.28 0.26 2.41
N PRO A 406 14.26 -0.61 2.37
CA PRO A 406 14.33 -1.76 1.51
C PRO A 406 14.36 -1.35 0.04
N PHE A 407 15.23 -1.99 -0.73
CA PHE A 407 15.28 -1.84 -2.18
C PHE A 407 14.22 -2.78 -2.75
N ASP A 408 13.10 -2.27 -3.27
CA ASP A 408 12.09 -3.13 -3.89
C ASP A 408 12.73 -3.93 -5.03
N LEU A 409 12.81 -5.27 -4.91
CA LEU A 409 13.38 -6.20 -5.90
C LEU A 409 12.31 -7.07 -6.56
N GLU A 410 11.09 -6.58 -6.67
CA GLU A 410 9.99 -7.27 -7.35
C GLU A 410 9.50 -6.49 -8.58
N ASN A 411 9.42 -5.15 -8.47
CA ASN A 411 9.18 -4.26 -9.60
C ASN A 411 10.41 -3.98 -10.40
N ASN A 412 10.41 -3.86 -11.72
CA ASN A 412 11.61 -3.34 -12.41
C ASN A 412 11.94 -1.86 -12.08
N PHE A 413 11.28 -1.20 -11.13
CA PHE A 413 11.49 0.19 -10.72
C PHE A 413 11.67 0.31 -9.22
N PHE A 414 12.40 1.33 -8.79
CA PHE A 414 12.58 1.67 -7.38
C PHE A 414 12.60 3.19 -7.19
N GLU A 415 12.09 3.64 -6.05
CA GLU A 415 12.35 4.97 -5.49
C GLU A 415 12.84 4.78 -4.06
N ILE A 416 14.00 5.35 -3.73
CA ILE A 416 14.58 5.22 -2.40
C ILE A 416 14.99 6.60 -1.90
N ASP A 417 14.42 6.95 -0.74
CA ASP A 417 14.72 8.19 -0.04
C ASP A 417 15.75 7.97 1.06
N PHE A 418 16.64 8.93 1.21
CA PHE A 418 17.70 8.93 2.21
C PHE A 418 17.71 10.28 2.94
N ASP A 419 17.66 10.23 4.26
CA ASP A 419 17.81 11.41 5.11
C ASP A 419 19.30 11.74 5.26
N LEU A 420 19.70 12.88 4.68
CA LEU A 420 21.07 13.35 4.71
C LEU A 420 21.42 14.15 5.97
N ARG A 421 20.44 14.55 6.80
CA ARG A 421 20.66 15.32 8.05
C ARG A 421 21.50 14.56 9.06
N ARG A 422 21.60 13.23 8.91
CA ARG A 422 22.43 12.34 9.73
C ARG A 422 23.92 12.42 9.37
N PHE A 423 24.30 13.07 8.27
CA PHE A 423 25.69 13.24 7.85
C PHE A 423 26.25 14.62 8.22
N SER A 424 27.57 14.70 8.42
CA SER A 424 28.25 15.97 8.63
C SER A 424 28.26 16.79 7.34
N SER A 425 28.05 18.11 7.43
CA SER A 425 28.15 19.09 6.32
C SER A 425 29.50 19.13 5.58
N ARG A 426 30.46 18.25 5.93
CA ARG A 426 31.80 18.17 5.35
C ARG A 426 31.93 17.12 4.24
N TYR A 427 30.89 16.34 3.95
CA TYR A 427 30.92 15.33 2.89
C TYR A 427 30.32 15.90 1.61
N THR A 428 31.04 15.80 0.50
CA THR A 428 30.61 16.30 -0.82
C THR A 428 30.04 15.19 -1.71
N HIS A 429 30.15 13.93 -1.27
CA HIS A 429 29.74 12.76 -2.05
C HIS A 429 29.24 11.64 -1.13
N VAL A 430 28.39 10.78 -1.68
CA VAL A 430 28.13 9.45 -1.12
C VAL A 430 28.33 8.37 -2.18
N SER A 431 28.95 7.27 -1.77
CA SER A 431 28.92 6.01 -2.49
C SER A 431 27.69 5.18 -2.08
N TRP A 432 26.85 4.80 -3.04
CA TRP A 432 25.69 3.93 -2.82
C TRP A 432 25.86 2.56 -3.47
N THR A 433 25.40 1.52 -2.77
CA THR A 433 25.21 0.18 -3.34
C THR A 433 23.90 -0.45 -2.83
N PRO A 434 23.13 -1.15 -3.69
CA PRO A 434 22.13 -2.11 -3.26
C PRO A 434 22.81 -3.32 -2.60
N ILE A 435 22.14 -3.90 -1.61
CA ILE A 435 22.48 -5.17 -0.96
C ILE A 435 21.41 -6.19 -1.32
N ASN A 436 21.79 -7.15 -2.16
CA ASN A 436 20.98 -8.31 -2.50
C ASN A 436 21.79 -9.61 -2.36
N PHE A 437 21.14 -10.70 -1.96
CA PHE A 437 21.68 -12.07 -2.02
C PHE A 437 21.69 -12.63 -3.45
N GLY A 438 22.10 -11.84 -4.46
CA GLY A 438 22.01 -12.18 -5.88
C GLY A 438 22.83 -11.30 -6.82
N TYR A 439 22.53 -11.39 -8.13
CA TYR A 439 23.10 -10.58 -9.20
C TYR A 439 22.03 -9.64 -9.75
N LEU A 440 22.35 -8.35 -9.80
CA LEU A 440 21.38 -7.27 -10.01
C LEU A 440 21.95 -6.28 -11.03
N SER A 441 21.14 -5.78 -11.95
CA SER A 441 21.46 -4.59 -12.73
C SER A 441 20.54 -3.44 -12.33
N ILE A 442 21.05 -2.22 -12.32
CA ILE A 442 20.30 -1.01 -12.01
C ILE A 442 20.54 0.03 -13.09
N ARG A 443 19.52 0.81 -13.43
CA ARG A 443 19.63 2.04 -14.22
C ARG A 443 18.98 3.16 -13.43
N LEU A 444 19.72 4.22 -13.12
CA LEU A 444 19.11 5.39 -12.48
C LEU A 444 18.42 6.26 -13.54
N GLU A 445 17.16 6.59 -13.29
CA GLU A 445 16.37 7.50 -14.11
C GLU A 445 16.48 8.93 -13.59
N SER A 446 16.46 9.14 -12.28
CA SER A 446 16.68 10.47 -11.68
C SER A 446 17.29 10.39 -10.28
N ILE A 447 18.05 11.42 -9.93
CA ILE A 447 18.53 11.68 -8.57
C ILE A 447 18.07 13.07 -8.19
N LYS A 448 17.32 13.17 -7.09
CA LYS A 448 16.81 14.44 -6.56
C LYS A 448 17.37 14.72 -5.18
N PHE A 449 17.58 15.99 -4.87
CA PHE A 449 18.01 16.47 -3.54
C PHE A 449 17.05 17.51 -3.02
N GLU A 450 16.75 17.45 -1.73
CA GLU A 450 16.02 18.47 -0.97
C GLU A 450 17.03 19.29 -0.15
N LEU A 451 16.92 20.62 -0.14
CA LEU A 451 17.87 21.53 0.53
C LEU A 451 17.29 22.13 1.82
N ILE A 452 18.17 22.47 2.78
CA ILE A 452 17.80 22.95 4.13
C ILE A 452 17.02 24.29 4.12
N ASP A 453 17.36 25.21 3.20
CA ASP A 453 16.86 26.59 3.20
C ASP A 453 15.57 26.80 2.38
N ASN A 454 15.02 25.73 1.80
CA ASN A 454 13.68 25.71 1.21
C ASN A 454 13.24 24.26 0.99
N LEU A 455 12.24 23.81 1.76
CA LEU A 455 11.55 22.53 1.58
C LEU A 455 11.03 22.31 0.14
N ASN A 456 10.94 23.37 -0.68
CA ASN A 456 10.47 23.33 -2.08
C ASN A 456 11.59 23.53 -3.13
N SER A 457 12.87 23.59 -2.76
CA SER A 457 13.97 23.63 -3.74
C SER A 457 14.53 22.22 -3.98
N GLU A 458 14.15 21.61 -5.09
CA GLU A 458 14.73 20.35 -5.58
C GLU A 458 15.91 20.60 -6.52
N VAL A 459 17.03 19.90 -6.30
CA VAL A 459 18.15 19.85 -7.25
C VAL A 459 18.19 18.48 -7.90
N THR A 460 18.14 18.42 -9.23
CA THR A 460 18.28 17.17 -9.99
C THR A 460 19.70 17.02 -10.51
N VAL A 461 20.28 15.82 -10.36
CA VAL A 461 21.60 15.48 -10.90
C VAL A 461 21.44 14.57 -12.12
N ASP A 462 22.19 14.86 -13.19
CA ASP A 462 22.23 14.02 -14.39
C ASP A 462 22.85 12.65 -14.06
N THR A 463 22.05 11.59 -14.21
CA THR A 463 22.46 10.21 -13.93
C THR A 463 23.60 9.74 -14.82
N LYS A 464 23.79 10.32 -16.00
CA LYS A 464 24.91 10.00 -16.91
C LYS A 464 26.27 10.48 -16.40
N SER A 465 26.27 11.47 -15.50
CA SER A 465 27.50 12.03 -14.92
C SER A 465 28.01 11.25 -13.70
N ILE A 466 27.25 10.26 -13.23
CA ILE A 466 27.55 9.50 -12.01
C ILE A 466 28.67 8.51 -12.27
N HIS A 467 29.79 8.71 -11.56
CA HIS A 467 30.92 7.79 -11.61
C HIS A 467 30.61 6.50 -10.86
N HIS A 468 30.96 5.35 -11.45
CA HIS A 468 30.84 4.06 -10.79
C HIS A 468 31.98 3.10 -11.17
N ASN A 469 32.28 2.16 -10.28
CA ASN A 469 33.23 1.07 -10.51
C ASN A 469 32.55 -0.23 -11.01
N GLY A 470 31.22 -0.19 -11.24
CA GLY A 470 30.44 -1.31 -11.80
C GLY A 470 30.61 -1.50 -13.32
N LEU A 471 30.13 -2.63 -13.84
CA LEU A 471 30.19 -2.92 -15.28
C LEU A 471 29.12 -2.16 -16.03
N HIS A 472 29.52 -1.40 -17.06
CA HIS A 472 28.63 -0.56 -17.85
C HIS A 472 27.96 -1.34 -19.00
N ARG A 473 26.68 -1.06 -19.25
CA ARG A 473 25.89 -1.58 -20.38
C ARG A 473 25.32 -0.46 -21.25
N SER A 474 24.91 -0.80 -22.47
CA SER A 474 24.13 0.09 -23.33
C SER A 474 22.87 0.56 -22.61
N GLY A 475 22.55 1.85 -22.70
CA GLY A 475 21.34 2.41 -22.10
C GLY A 475 21.45 2.72 -20.60
N GLY A 476 22.66 2.90 -20.04
CA GLY A 476 22.85 3.44 -18.68
C GLY A 476 22.73 2.42 -17.54
N TRP A 477 22.74 1.13 -17.85
CA TRP A 477 22.65 0.06 -16.85
C TRP A 477 24.03 -0.23 -16.21
N VAL A 478 24.02 -0.37 -14.88
CA VAL A 478 25.16 -0.70 -14.04
C VAL A 478 24.91 -2.03 -13.34
N GLU A 479 25.87 -2.95 -13.44
CA GLU A 479 25.74 -4.29 -12.86
C GLU A 479 26.37 -4.36 -11.45
N PHE A 480 25.62 -4.91 -10.49
CA PHE A 480 25.98 -5.13 -9.10
C PHE A 480 26.10 -6.63 -8.82
N ILE A 481 27.33 -7.07 -8.53
CA ILE A 481 27.65 -8.47 -8.26
C ILE A 481 28.14 -8.58 -6.83
N ARG A 482 27.60 -9.50 -6.05
CA ARG A 482 28.03 -9.73 -4.66
C ARG A 482 29.54 -9.92 -4.48
N LEU A 483 30.24 -10.41 -5.50
CA LEU A 483 31.69 -10.64 -5.50
C LEU A 483 32.54 -9.41 -5.79
N ASN A 484 31.93 -8.37 -6.35
CA ASN A 484 32.57 -7.09 -6.64
C ASN A 484 31.53 -6.00 -6.41
N PRO A 485 31.40 -5.48 -5.17
CA PRO A 485 30.43 -4.44 -4.88
C PRO A 485 30.72 -3.23 -5.76
N ALA A 486 29.75 -2.88 -6.60
CA ALA A 486 29.76 -1.67 -7.39
C ALA A 486 29.20 -0.52 -6.55
N PHE A 487 29.75 0.67 -6.69
CA PHE A 487 29.33 1.88 -6.01
C PHE A 487 29.01 2.93 -7.05
N LEU A 488 27.86 3.58 -6.87
CA LEU A 488 27.57 4.82 -7.57
C LEU A 488 28.04 5.96 -6.67
N ASN A 489 28.98 6.77 -7.16
CA ASN A 489 29.50 7.93 -6.45
C ASN A 489 28.67 9.14 -6.86
N ILE A 490 27.79 9.55 -5.96
CA ILE A 490 26.81 10.59 -6.20
C ILE A 490 27.29 11.87 -5.51
N PRO A 491 27.45 12.99 -6.23
CA PRO A 491 27.78 14.27 -5.64
C PRO A 491 26.59 14.80 -4.85
N ILE A 492 26.86 15.36 -3.67
CA ILE A 492 25.84 15.91 -2.77
C ILE A 492 25.94 17.45 -2.81
N PRO A 493 24.84 18.15 -3.16
CA PRO A 493 24.79 19.61 -3.06
C PRO A 493 25.02 20.09 -1.62
N VAL A 494 25.61 21.28 -1.49
CA VAL A 494 25.73 21.96 -0.19
C VAL A 494 24.33 22.13 0.39
N ASP A 495 24.19 21.86 1.69
CA ASP A 495 22.92 21.96 2.44
C ASP A 495 21.82 20.96 2.07
N ALA A 496 22.15 19.88 1.34
CA ALA A 496 21.19 18.81 1.07
C ALA A 496 20.79 18.07 2.36
N VAL A 497 19.48 18.00 2.64
CA VAL A 497 18.88 17.30 3.78
C VAL A 497 18.27 15.95 3.40
N LYS A 498 17.98 15.74 2.12
CA LYS A 498 17.44 14.48 1.60
C LYS A 498 17.98 14.22 0.20
N ILE A 499 18.15 12.95 -0.14
CA ILE A 499 18.36 12.49 -1.51
C ILE A 499 17.32 11.41 -1.84
N SER A 500 16.79 11.47 -3.06
CA SER A 500 15.85 10.49 -3.61
C SER A 500 16.44 9.89 -4.88
N LEU A 501 16.60 8.57 -4.90
CA LEU A 501 17.06 7.81 -6.06
C LEU A 501 15.88 7.12 -6.72
N PHE A 502 15.61 7.45 -7.97
CA PHE A 502 14.60 6.79 -8.78
C PHE A 502 15.25 6.08 -9.97
N GLY A 503 14.86 4.84 -10.22
CA GLY A 503 15.47 4.07 -11.28
C GLY A 503 14.76 2.76 -11.60
N GLU A 504 15.34 2.04 -12.54
CA GLU A 504 14.99 0.67 -12.89
C GLU A 504 15.99 -0.33 -12.34
N TRP A 505 15.55 -1.56 -12.11
CA TRP A 505 16.46 -2.66 -11.83
C TRP A 505 16.01 -3.97 -12.50
N LYS A 506 16.92 -4.94 -12.54
CA LYS A 506 16.68 -6.28 -13.11
C LYS A 506 17.43 -7.37 -12.33
N LEU A 507 16.71 -8.38 -11.86
CA LEU A 507 17.33 -9.59 -11.30
C LEU A 507 17.86 -10.44 -12.44
N HIS A 508 18.98 -11.08 -12.19
CA HIS A 508 19.55 -12.05 -13.10
C HIS A 508 19.54 -13.45 -12.50
N THR A 509 19.35 -14.45 -13.36
CA THR A 509 19.39 -15.85 -12.94
C THR A 509 20.82 -16.30 -12.63
N SER A 510 20.95 -17.41 -11.90
CA SER A 510 22.25 -18.03 -11.59
C SER A 510 23.03 -18.41 -12.86
N ASP A 511 22.33 -18.77 -13.93
CA ASP A 511 22.93 -19.11 -15.24
C ASP A 511 23.51 -17.86 -15.93
N GLU A 512 22.75 -16.76 -15.93
CA GLU A 512 23.23 -15.46 -16.43
C GLU A 512 24.47 -14.98 -15.64
N LEU A 513 24.51 -15.25 -14.33
CA LEU A 513 25.65 -14.95 -13.47
C LEU A 513 26.87 -15.82 -13.82
N GLY A 514 26.68 -17.11 -14.08
CA GLY A 514 27.74 -18.05 -14.44
C GLY A 514 28.49 -17.61 -15.70
N THR A 515 27.77 -17.34 -16.78
CA THR A 515 28.37 -16.85 -18.04
C THR A 515 29.13 -15.53 -17.85
N ARG A 516 28.65 -14.65 -16.97
CA ARG A 516 29.22 -13.31 -16.77
C ARG A 516 30.40 -13.27 -15.80
N ILE A 517 30.42 -14.08 -14.74
CA ILE A 517 31.60 -14.24 -13.86
C ILE A 517 32.81 -14.69 -14.69
N PHE A 518 32.62 -15.59 -15.66
CA PHE A 518 33.69 -16.01 -16.58
C PHE A 518 34.23 -14.85 -17.42
N GLN A 519 33.38 -13.92 -17.87
CA GLN A 519 33.82 -12.73 -18.61
C GLN A 519 34.62 -11.74 -17.74
N ILE A 520 34.24 -11.59 -16.46
CA ILE A 520 34.92 -10.72 -15.49
C ILE A 520 36.28 -11.28 -15.08
N ILE A 521 36.34 -12.58 -14.78
CA ILE A 521 37.60 -13.29 -14.47
C ILE A 521 38.56 -13.16 -15.66
N ARG A 522 38.04 -13.23 -16.89
CA ARG A 522 38.84 -13.08 -18.12
C ARG A 522 39.36 -11.65 -18.34
N ARG A 523 38.68 -10.61 -17.82
CA ARG A 523 39.10 -9.20 -17.92
C ARG A 523 40.08 -8.75 -16.83
N SER A 524 40.03 -9.35 -15.64
CA SER A 524 40.93 -9.02 -14.52
C SER A 524 41.54 -10.27 -13.85
N PRO A 525 42.35 -11.05 -14.57
CA PRO A 525 42.94 -12.30 -14.04
C PRO A 525 43.85 -12.06 -12.81
N PHE A 526 44.52 -10.91 -12.74
CA PHE A 526 45.45 -10.58 -11.66
C PHE A 526 44.80 -10.34 -10.29
N TYR A 527 43.57 -9.80 -10.24
CA TYR A 527 42.82 -9.60 -8.99
C TYR A 527 42.46 -10.95 -8.35
N TRP A 528 42.01 -11.90 -9.17
CA TRP A 528 41.67 -13.25 -8.71
C TRP A 528 42.90 -14.08 -8.33
N LEU A 529 44.02 -13.88 -9.03
CA LEU A 529 45.33 -14.45 -8.65
C LEU A 529 45.78 -13.94 -7.27
N GLN A 530 45.71 -12.63 -7.00
CA GLN A 530 46.05 -12.07 -5.69
C GLN A 530 45.15 -12.61 -4.57
N TYR A 531 43.84 -12.71 -4.80
CA TYR A 531 42.90 -13.23 -3.80
C TYR A 531 43.15 -14.73 -3.50
N ALA A 532 43.52 -15.52 -4.52
CA ALA A 532 43.90 -16.91 -4.37
C ALA A 532 45.22 -17.07 -3.58
N PHE A 533 46.22 -16.21 -3.81
CA PHE A 533 47.50 -16.25 -3.10
C PHE A 533 47.40 -15.74 -1.66
N ALA A 534 46.53 -14.76 -1.37
CA ALA A 534 46.40 -14.16 -0.04
C ALA A 534 45.66 -15.07 0.98
N SER A 535 44.76 -15.94 0.54
CA SER A 535 44.07 -16.91 1.42
C SER A 535 43.59 -18.15 0.66
N PRO A 536 44.51 -19.07 0.29
CA PRO A 536 44.24 -20.19 -0.59
C PRO A 536 43.14 -21.13 -0.06
N SER A 537 43.14 -21.38 1.25
CA SER A 537 42.17 -22.27 1.91
C SER A 537 40.74 -21.72 1.89
N ARG A 538 40.59 -20.39 2.04
CA ARG A 538 39.29 -19.69 2.05
C ARG A 538 38.72 -19.59 0.63
N PHE A 539 39.59 -19.37 -0.35
CA PHE A 539 39.25 -19.37 -1.77
C PHE A 539 38.75 -20.76 -2.22
N LEU A 540 39.50 -21.83 -1.90
CA LEU A 540 39.08 -23.20 -2.22
C LEU A 540 37.79 -23.60 -1.52
N LYS A 541 37.62 -23.26 -0.22
CA LYS A 541 36.37 -23.54 0.51
C LYS A 541 35.16 -22.86 -0.12
N ASN A 542 35.30 -21.60 -0.52
CA ASN A 542 34.21 -20.84 -1.13
C ASN A 542 33.88 -21.31 -2.55
N ILE A 543 34.87 -21.76 -3.32
CA ILE A 543 34.65 -22.38 -4.64
C ILE A 543 33.97 -23.73 -4.49
N LEU A 544 34.46 -24.61 -3.61
CA LEU A 544 33.86 -25.93 -3.37
C LEU A 544 32.44 -25.83 -2.81
N ALA A 545 32.17 -24.89 -1.90
CA ALA A 545 30.84 -24.63 -1.38
C ALA A 545 29.87 -24.09 -2.45
N ARG A 546 30.39 -23.38 -3.46
CA ARG A 546 29.59 -22.88 -4.58
C ARG A 546 29.36 -23.92 -5.66
N ILE A 547 30.35 -24.76 -5.96
CA ILE A 547 30.18 -25.92 -6.86
C ILE A 547 29.14 -26.87 -6.28
N ARG A 548 29.15 -27.13 -4.97
CA ARG A 548 28.10 -27.93 -4.31
C ARG A 548 26.69 -27.32 -4.39
N ARG A 549 26.56 -26.00 -4.43
CA ARG A 549 25.26 -25.30 -4.62
C ARG A 549 24.84 -25.14 -6.09
N PHE A 550 25.72 -25.53 -7.02
CA PHE A 550 25.42 -25.54 -8.45
C PHE A 550 25.00 -26.93 -8.92
N ILE A 551 25.33 -27.97 -8.14
CA ILE A 551 25.04 -29.38 -8.43
C ILE A 551 23.77 -29.87 -7.69
N ASN A 552 23.40 -29.19 -6.60
CA ASN A 552 22.11 -29.33 -5.91
C ASN A 552 21.24 -28.12 -6.25
#